data_AF-A0AA88KI50-F1
#
_entry.id   AF-A0AA88KI50-F1
#
_cell.length_a   1.000
_cell.length_b   1.000
_cell.length_c   1.000
_cell.angle_alpha   90.00
_cell.angle_beta   90.00
_cell.angle_gamma   90.00
#
_symmetry.space_group_name_H-M   'P 1'
#
loop_
_entity.id
_entity.type
_entity.pdbx_description
1 polymer ?
#
loop_
_entity_poly.entity_id
_entity_poly.type
_entity_poly.pdbx_seq_one_letter_code
_entity_poly.pdbx_strand_id
1 'polypeptide(L)'
;MTSSSLVWAQQSLRSSSFIQAIDAATSVYIASQEWKDYLVSFNIVFPVPSCTTTSANDFPATLDLLKNGTTRVPVLNLCYEHNALHPWPLIHQKAGQLLVSTLKNQYKIQDLVANFTTVNTTLLGYFNSLKAAVDSGECDVIIASTNWDNSRLSQAHFQCAYGTSFNGYLRSALDADTIKVTSVNDLNQPGVKVAVYKATTYDQYATANLAKAEIVRFSGGYYEAWPMILNNQVHAMITDAADLFSWLAANKANCSSCKVDVFGNQFSFGSFTTSKIVKSLGSSVVINFTYIFLLMMSAIMFMC
;
A
#
# COMPACT_ATOMS: atom_id res chain seq x y z
N MET A 1 37.53 -17.22 -21.73
CA MET A 1 36.23 -17.13 -21.03
C MET A 1 36.11 -15.72 -20.49
N THR A 2 35.48 -14.83 -21.24
CA THR A 2 35.29 -13.43 -20.86
C THR A 2 34.04 -13.32 -20.00
N SER A 3 34.22 -12.81 -18.77
CA SER A 3 33.12 -12.54 -17.84
C SER A 3 32.27 -11.40 -18.41
N SER A 4 31.08 -11.71 -18.91
CA SER A 4 30.05 -10.70 -19.13
C SER A 4 29.52 -10.26 -17.78
N SER A 5 30.01 -9.12 -17.31
CA SER A 5 29.38 -8.32 -16.27
C SER A 5 27.92 -8.06 -16.66
N LEU A 6 27.00 -8.72 -15.97
CA LEU A 6 25.60 -8.33 -15.93
C LEU A 6 25.55 -6.91 -15.36
N VAL A 7 25.49 -5.92 -16.24
CA VAL A 7 25.02 -4.58 -15.93
C VAL A 7 23.58 -4.77 -15.50
N TRP A 8 23.34 -4.79 -14.19
CA TRP A 8 22.01 -4.57 -13.65
C TRP A 8 21.59 -3.20 -14.18
N ALA A 9 20.73 -3.19 -15.21
CA ALA A 9 20.08 -1.98 -15.65
C ALA A 9 19.48 -1.34 -14.40
N GLN A 10 19.94 -0.13 -14.09
CA GLN A 10 19.44 0.67 -12.99
C GLN A 10 17.97 0.99 -13.33
N GLN A 11 17.09 0.06 -12.95
CA GLN A 11 15.68 0.05 -13.33
C GLN A 11 15.07 1.32 -12.75
N SER A 12 14.48 2.15 -13.63
CA SER A 12 14.26 3.56 -13.34
C SER A 12 13.30 3.77 -12.19
N LEU A 13 13.86 4.34 -11.14
CA LEU A 13 13.15 4.99 -10.07
C LEU A 13 12.27 6.13 -10.62
N ARG A 14 11.06 6.26 -10.08
CA ARG A 14 10.09 7.30 -10.48
C ARG A 14 10.59 8.69 -10.07
N SER A 15 10.27 9.71 -10.89
CA SER A 15 10.69 11.08 -10.65
C SER A 15 9.85 11.77 -9.58
N SER A 16 10.38 12.84 -8.98
CA SER A 16 9.65 13.60 -7.95
C SER A 16 8.32 14.17 -8.45
N SER A 17 8.22 14.58 -9.72
CA SER A 17 6.97 15.08 -10.30
C SER A 17 5.95 13.96 -10.49
N PHE A 18 6.38 12.76 -10.87
CA PHE A 18 5.48 11.61 -10.89
C PHE A 18 4.88 11.36 -9.50
N ILE A 19 5.72 11.28 -8.46
CA ILE A 19 5.26 10.99 -7.09
C ILE A 19 4.30 12.08 -6.59
N GLN A 20 4.63 13.35 -6.80
CA GLN A 20 3.76 14.47 -6.42
C GLN A 20 2.41 14.42 -7.15
N ALA A 21 2.39 14.03 -8.43
CA ALA A 21 1.15 13.86 -9.17
C ALA A 21 0.29 12.70 -8.62
N ILE A 22 0.91 11.60 -8.19
CA ILE A 22 0.20 10.49 -7.54
C ILE A 22 -0.38 10.93 -6.19
N ASP A 23 0.36 11.71 -5.39
CA ASP A 23 -0.11 12.24 -4.10
C ASP A 23 -1.31 13.19 -4.28
N ALA A 24 -1.20 14.14 -5.22
CA ALA A 24 -2.26 15.09 -5.53
C ALA A 24 -3.51 14.38 -6.07
N ALA A 25 -3.33 13.48 -7.05
CA ALA A 25 -4.44 12.71 -7.61
C ALA A 25 -5.12 11.83 -6.55
N THR A 26 -4.34 11.20 -5.67
CA THR A 26 -4.89 10.39 -4.57
C THR A 26 -5.74 11.24 -3.65
N SER A 27 -5.22 12.39 -3.23
CA SER A 27 -5.94 13.27 -2.32
C SER A 27 -7.24 13.81 -2.93
N VAL A 28 -7.25 14.10 -4.23
CA VAL A 28 -8.46 14.51 -4.96
C VAL A 28 -9.50 13.40 -5.00
N TYR A 29 -9.13 12.17 -5.41
CA TYR A 29 -10.16 11.15 -5.59
C TYR A 29 -10.73 10.63 -4.26
N ILE A 30 -9.95 10.60 -3.18
CA ILE A 30 -10.46 10.10 -1.90
C ILE A 30 -11.41 11.09 -1.23
N ALA A 31 -11.30 12.37 -1.58
CA ALA A 31 -12.26 13.40 -1.17
C ALA A 31 -13.60 13.30 -1.94
N SER A 32 -13.61 12.63 -3.10
CA SER A 32 -14.79 12.50 -3.95
C SER A 32 -15.93 11.72 -3.27
N GLN A 33 -17.17 12.06 -3.62
CA GLN A 33 -18.33 11.31 -3.17
C GLN A 33 -18.36 9.91 -3.78
N GLU A 34 -17.87 9.76 -5.02
CA GLU A 34 -17.79 8.47 -5.71
C GLU A 34 -16.96 7.43 -4.94
N TRP A 35 -15.82 7.83 -4.37
CA TRP A 35 -15.01 6.94 -3.54
C TRP A 35 -15.75 6.53 -2.26
N LYS A 36 -16.36 7.51 -1.58
CA LYS A 36 -17.09 7.29 -0.33
C LYS A 36 -18.29 6.35 -0.52
N ASP A 37 -19.09 6.59 -1.56
CA ASP A 37 -20.24 5.76 -1.90
C ASP A 37 -19.82 4.33 -2.24
N TYR A 38 -18.67 4.16 -2.92
CA TYR A 38 -18.14 2.85 -3.25
C TYR A 38 -17.75 2.05 -2.00
N LEU A 39 -17.07 2.67 -1.02
CA LEU A 39 -16.77 2.02 0.25
C LEU A 39 -18.04 1.64 1.03
N VAL A 40 -19.01 2.56 1.08
CA VAL A 40 -20.32 2.33 1.73
C VAL A 40 -21.06 1.14 1.10
N SER A 41 -20.93 0.92 -0.21
CA SER A 41 -21.54 -0.22 -0.90
C SER A 41 -21.05 -1.60 -0.41
N PHE A 42 -19.88 -1.63 0.26
CA PHE A 42 -19.34 -2.84 0.91
C PHE A 42 -19.51 -2.82 2.45
N ASN A 43 -20.35 -1.94 2.98
CA ASN A 43 -20.49 -1.68 4.43
C ASN A 43 -19.17 -1.26 5.11
N ILE A 44 -18.22 -0.71 4.35
CA ILE A 44 -16.99 -0.13 4.90
C ILE A 44 -17.30 1.32 5.26
N VAL A 45 -17.70 1.52 6.51
CA VAL A 45 -18.17 2.82 7.03
C VAL A 45 -17.08 3.61 7.76
N PHE A 46 -15.82 3.22 7.63
CA PHE A 46 -14.74 3.90 8.33
C PHE A 46 -14.47 5.30 7.73
N PRO A 47 -14.09 6.28 8.56
CA PRO A 47 -13.75 7.62 8.09
C PRO A 47 -12.60 7.59 7.07
N VAL A 48 -12.77 8.33 5.97
CA VAL A 48 -11.65 8.70 5.10
C VAL A 48 -10.96 9.91 5.72
N PRO A 49 -9.67 9.84 6.09
CA PRO A 49 -8.95 10.97 6.65
C PRO A 49 -8.91 12.16 5.70
N SER A 50 -8.91 13.37 6.26
CA SER A 50 -8.66 14.59 5.49
C SER A 50 -7.17 14.69 5.13
N CYS A 51 -6.86 14.81 3.84
CA CYS A 51 -5.51 15.14 3.37
C CYS A 51 -5.25 16.64 3.46
N THR A 52 -4.00 17.04 3.66
CA THR A 52 -3.58 18.45 3.57
C THR A 52 -3.57 18.97 2.14
N THR A 53 -3.32 18.11 1.16
CA THR A 53 -3.35 18.41 -0.29
C THR A 53 -4.75 18.18 -0.83
N THR A 54 -5.44 19.21 -1.31
CA THR A 54 -6.83 19.09 -1.78
C THR A 54 -7.10 19.92 -3.04
N SER A 55 -6.07 20.51 -3.64
CA SER A 55 -6.27 21.50 -4.70
C SER A 55 -5.54 21.14 -6.00
N ALA A 56 -6.08 21.66 -7.12
CA ALA A 56 -5.45 21.56 -8.43
C ALA A 56 -4.03 22.17 -8.47
N ASN A 57 -3.69 23.04 -7.51
CA ASN A 57 -2.37 23.67 -7.40
C ASN A 57 -1.29 22.73 -6.86
N ASP A 58 -1.69 21.58 -6.29
CA ASP A 58 -0.75 20.60 -5.72
C ASP A 58 -0.13 19.71 -6.82
N PHE A 59 -0.73 19.69 -8.02
CA PHE A 59 -0.21 18.96 -9.16
C PHE A 59 1.02 19.65 -9.76
N PRO A 60 2.08 18.90 -10.09
CA PRO A 60 3.17 19.44 -10.90
C PRO A 60 2.68 19.78 -12.31
N ALA A 61 3.36 20.74 -12.95
CA ALA A 61 3.00 21.22 -14.29
C ALA A 61 3.02 20.13 -15.37
N THR A 62 3.83 19.09 -15.19
CA THR A 62 3.94 17.95 -16.10
C THR A 62 3.88 16.63 -15.33
N LEU A 63 3.30 15.61 -15.98
CA LEU A 63 3.33 14.22 -15.51
C LEU A 63 4.41 13.45 -16.28
N ASP A 64 5.44 13.02 -15.58
CA ASP A 64 6.49 12.20 -16.13
C ASP A 64 6.08 10.71 -16.13
N LEU A 65 5.59 10.25 -17.27
CA LEU A 65 5.24 8.85 -17.52
C LEU A 65 6.40 8.04 -18.12
N LEU A 66 7.61 8.60 -18.20
CA LEU A 66 8.74 7.88 -18.75
C LEU A 66 9.11 6.71 -17.83
N LYS A 67 9.41 5.56 -18.44
CA LYS A 67 10.09 4.45 -17.79
C LYS A 67 11.47 4.31 -18.44
N ASN A 68 12.53 4.29 -17.63
CA ASN A 68 13.93 4.25 -18.06
C ASN A 68 14.37 5.41 -18.96
N GLY A 69 13.67 6.56 -18.90
CA GLY A 69 13.99 7.74 -19.71
C GLY A 69 13.81 7.57 -21.22
N THR A 70 13.25 6.44 -21.67
CA THR A 70 13.22 6.06 -23.09
C THR A 70 11.83 5.80 -23.64
N THR A 71 10.88 5.34 -22.83
CA THR A 71 9.51 5.04 -23.31
C THR A 71 8.47 5.78 -22.49
N ARG A 72 7.70 6.66 -23.15
CA ARG A 72 6.48 7.22 -22.59
C ARG A 72 5.41 6.13 -22.65
N VAL A 73 5.08 5.57 -21.50
CA VAL A 73 4.05 4.53 -21.43
C VAL A 73 2.76 5.19 -20.98
N PRO A 74 1.66 5.11 -21.74
CA PRO A 74 0.35 5.55 -21.27
C PRO A 74 -0.25 4.49 -20.34
N VAL A 75 0.55 3.85 -19.50
CA VAL A 75 0.12 2.77 -18.60
C VAL A 75 0.71 3.03 -17.22
N LEU A 76 -0.16 2.97 -16.22
CA LEU A 76 0.20 2.98 -14.81
C LEU A 76 0.06 1.56 -14.26
N ASN A 77 1.16 0.96 -13.80
CA ASN A 77 1.14 -0.39 -13.22
C ASN A 77 0.73 -0.29 -11.74
N LEU A 78 -0.47 -0.75 -11.44
CA LEU A 78 -1.09 -0.68 -10.14
C LEU A 78 -1.15 -2.08 -9.54
N CYS A 79 -0.54 -2.26 -8.39
CA CYS A 79 -0.38 -3.58 -7.81
C CYS A 79 -1.06 -3.71 -6.45
N TYR A 80 -1.57 -4.90 -6.17
CA TYR A 80 -2.01 -5.29 -4.83
C TYR A 80 -1.63 -6.75 -4.56
N GLU A 81 -1.88 -7.24 -3.35
CA GLU A 81 -1.54 -8.60 -2.95
C GLU A 81 -2.39 -9.65 -3.67
N HIS A 82 -1.75 -10.75 -4.09
CA HIS A 82 -2.42 -11.85 -4.81
C HIS A 82 -3.56 -12.50 -4.03
N ASN A 83 -3.43 -12.56 -2.71
CA ASN A 83 -4.38 -13.23 -1.84
C ASN A 83 -5.45 -12.28 -1.27
N ALA A 84 -5.60 -11.10 -1.88
CA ALA A 84 -6.66 -10.16 -1.55
C ALA A 84 -8.03 -10.84 -1.72
N LEU A 85 -8.82 -10.90 -0.66
CA LEU A 85 -10.17 -11.48 -0.70
C LEU A 85 -11.21 -10.39 -0.84
N HIS A 86 -12.40 -10.77 -1.32
CA HIS A 86 -13.55 -9.86 -1.39
C HIS A 86 -13.78 -9.17 -0.03
N PRO A 87 -14.00 -7.84 0.00
CA PRO A 87 -14.21 -6.94 -1.14
C PRO A 87 -12.95 -6.26 -1.72
N TRP A 88 -11.77 -6.51 -1.16
CA TRP A 88 -10.57 -5.71 -1.40
C TRP A 88 -10.09 -5.62 -2.84
N PRO A 89 -10.04 -6.69 -3.67
CA PRO A 89 -9.66 -6.55 -5.07
C PRO A 89 -10.50 -5.51 -5.81
N LEU A 90 -11.80 -5.42 -5.52
CA LEU A 90 -12.70 -4.45 -6.14
C LEU A 90 -12.42 -3.03 -5.66
N ILE A 91 -12.17 -2.86 -4.36
CA ILE A 91 -11.81 -1.58 -3.74
C ILE A 91 -10.46 -1.07 -4.27
N HIS A 92 -9.46 -1.94 -4.34
CA HIS A 92 -8.14 -1.64 -4.89
C HIS A 92 -8.25 -1.19 -6.35
N GLN A 93 -8.98 -1.96 -7.17
CA GLN A 93 -9.20 -1.63 -8.58
C GLN A 93 -9.96 -0.30 -8.74
N LYS A 94 -10.98 -0.04 -7.92
CA LYS A 94 -11.69 1.24 -7.96
C LYS A 94 -10.79 2.41 -7.59
N ALA A 95 -10.00 2.29 -6.53
CA ALA A 95 -9.02 3.31 -6.15
C ALA A 95 -8.05 3.60 -7.31
N GLY A 96 -7.55 2.56 -7.97
CA GLY A 96 -6.68 2.70 -9.13
C GLY A 96 -7.35 3.33 -10.37
N GLN A 97 -8.61 2.98 -10.64
CA GLN A 97 -9.39 3.59 -11.72
C GLN A 97 -9.61 5.08 -11.47
N LEU A 98 -9.95 5.46 -10.24
CA LEU A 98 -10.14 6.85 -9.83
C LEU A 98 -8.83 7.65 -9.88
N LEU A 99 -7.72 7.04 -9.45
CA LEU A 99 -6.37 7.61 -9.58
C LEU A 99 -6.06 7.94 -11.04
N VAL A 100 -6.20 6.96 -11.94
CA VAL A 100 -5.94 7.16 -13.37
C VAL A 100 -6.88 8.19 -13.96
N SER A 101 -8.19 8.12 -13.68
CA SER A 101 -9.18 9.10 -14.15
C SER A 101 -8.80 10.54 -13.75
N THR A 102 -8.37 10.72 -12.50
CA THR A 102 -7.95 12.02 -11.98
C THR A 102 -6.72 12.55 -12.73
N LEU A 103 -5.71 11.71 -12.98
CA LEU A 103 -4.52 12.08 -13.77
C LEU A 103 -4.90 12.42 -15.21
N LYS A 104 -5.77 11.63 -15.86
CA LYS A 104 -6.26 11.90 -17.22
C LYS A 104 -6.91 13.27 -17.32
N ASN A 105 -7.78 13.57 -16.36
CA ASN A 105 -8.52 14.83 -16.32
C ASN A 105 -7.60 16.03 -16.09
N GLN A 106 -6.61 15.90 -15.21
CA GLN A 106 -5.65 16.95 -14.91
C GLN A 106 -4.73 17.24 -16.11
N TYR A 107 -4.11 16.20 -16.67
CA TYR A 107 -3.06 16.35 -17.69
C TYR A 107 -3.57 16.23 -19.14
N LYS A 108 -4.88 16.03 -19.33
CA LYS A 108 -5.54 15.85 -20.64
C LYS A 108 -4.96 14.68 -21.44
N ILE A 109 -4.60 13.59 -20.77
CA ILE A 109 -4.03 12.38 -21.37
C ILE A 109 -5.15 11.36 -21.60
N GLN A 110 -5.60 11.17 -22.83
CA GLN A 110 -6.78 10.33 -23.11
C GLN A 110 -6.46 8.83 -23.13
N ASP A 111 -5.23 8.46 -23.48
CA ASP A 111 -4.77 7.08 -23.65
C ASP A 111 -4.17 6.46 -22.38
N LEU A 112 -4.03 7.23 -21.28
CA LEU A 112 -3.56 6.67 -20.02
C LEU A 112 -4.55 5.60 -19.50
N VAL A 113 -4.02 4.41 -19.21
CA VAL A 113 -4.76 3.26 -18.69
C VAL A 113 -4.13 2.71 -17.40
N ALA A 114 -4.95 2.11 -16.56
CA ALA A 114 -4.50 1.32 -15.42
C ALA A 114 -4.19 -0.12 -15.87
N ASN A 115 -3.03 -0.64 -15.51
CA ASN A 115 -2.73 -2.06 -15.59
C ASN A 115 -2.71 -2.64 -14.18
N PHE A 116 -3.67 -3.50 -13.86
CA PHE A 116 -3.80 -4.11 -12.53
C PHE A 116 -3.07 -5.45 -12.49
N THR A 117 -2.12 -5.59 -11.57
CA THR A 117 -1.39 -6.85 -11.35
C THR A 117 -1.38 -7.22 -9.89
N THR A 118 -1.12 -8.49 -9.60
CA THR A 118 -1.04 -8.99 -8.23
C THR A 118 0.37 -9.42 -7.88
N VAL A 119 0.78 -9.15 -6.64
CA VAL A 119 2.09 -9.53 -6.10
C VAL A 119 1.95 -10.72 -5.16
N ASN A 120 2.80 -11.73 -5.35
CA ASN A 120 2.86 -12.88 -4.45
C ASN A 120 3.55 -12.50 -3.13
N THR A 121 2.85 -12.64 -2.01
CA THR A 121 3.31 -12.26 -0.67
C THR A 121 3.84 -13.42 0.16
N THR A 122 3.83 -14.65 -0.37
CA THR A 122 4.14 -15.86 0.40
C THR A 122 5.59 -15.89 0.90
N LEU A 123 6.56 -15.52 0.06
CA LEU A 123 7.99 -15.66 0.40
C LEU A 123 8.49 -14.57 1.35
N LEU A 124 8.27 -13.29 1.02
CA LEU A 124 8.80 -12.15 1.78
C LEU A 124 7.83 -11.61 2.84
N GLY A 125 6.57 -12.09 2.83
CA GLY A 125 5.49 -11.52 3.60
C GLY A 125 4.84 -10.31 2.91
N TYR A 126 3.69 -9.88 3.43
CA TYR A 126 2.84 -8.87 2.81
C TYR A 126 3.59 -7.57 2.44
N PHE A 127 4.14 -6.86 3.43
CA PHE A 127 4.70 -5.52 3.18
C PHE A 127 5.99 -5.58 2.34
N ASN A 128 6.88 -6.53 2.65
CA ASN A 128 8.17 -6.62 1.97
C ASN A 128 8.04 -7.01 0.50
N SER A 129 7.10 -7.91 0.16
CA SER A 129 6.82 -8.25 -1.24
C SER A 129 6.30 -7.02 -2.02
N LEU A 130 5.33 -6.30 -1.47
CA LEU A 130 4.74 -5.13 -2.12
C LEU A 130 5.77 -3.99 -2.27
N LYS A 131 6.57 -3.74 -1.23
CA LYS A 131 7.67 -2.79 -1.26
C LYS A 131 8.72 -3.16 -2.32
N ALA A 132 9.10 -4.43 -2.41
CA ALA A 132 10.06 -4.88 -3.42
C ALA A 132 9.55 -4.61 -4.84
N ALA A 133 8.24 -4.75 -5.07
CA ALA A 133 7.63 -4.54 -6.38
C ALA A 133 7.65 -3.07 -6.84
N VAL A 134 7.44 -2.09 -5.94
CA VAL A 134 7.64 -0.67 -6.30
C VAL A 134 9.11 -0.27 -6.37
N ASP A 135 9.96 -0.87 -5.54
CA ASP A 135 11.40 -0.59 -5.56
C ASP A 135 12.12 -1.13 -6.79
N SER A 136 11.59 -2.18 -7.43
CA SER A 136 12.08 -2.72 -8.70
C SER A 136 11.48 -2.00 -9.92
N GLY A 137 10.44 -1.19 -9.72
CA GLY A 137 9.65 -0.60 -10.81
C GLY A 137 8.78 -1.61 -11.55
N GLU A 138 8.55 -2.81 -11.00
CA GLU A 138 7.49 -3.72 -11.45
C GLU A 138 6.12 -3.06 -11.29
N CYS A 139 5.92 -2.42 -10.14
CA CYS A 139 4.75 -1.64 -9.78
C CYS A 139 5.09 -0.17 -9.72
N ASP A 140 4.17 0.68 -10.15
CA ASP A 140 4.30 2.12 -10.03
C ASP A 140 3.69 2.62 -8.73
N VAL A 141 2.54 2.04 -8.36
CA VAL A 141 1.82 2.31 -7.12
C VAL A 141 1.30 0.99 -6.55
N ILE A 142 1.49 0.77 -5.26
CA ILE A 142 0.79 -0.27 -4.52
C ILE A 142 -0.55 0.28 -4.05
N ILE A 143 -1.66 -0.32 -4.48
CA ILE A 143 -3.05 0.06 -4.17
C ILE A 143 -3.71 -0.92 -3.18
N ALA A 144 -2.94 -1.45 -2.21
CA ALA A 144 -3.23 -2.65 -1.41
C ALA A 144 -3.83 -2.43 -0.01
N SER A 145 -4.43 -1.28 0.28
CA SER A 145 -4.96 -0.89 1.61
C SER A 145 -3.93 -1.09 2.73
N THR A 146 -2.68 -0.72 2.47
CA THR A 146 -1.58 -0.96 3.39
C THR A 146 -1.67 -0.02 4.58
N ASN A 147 -1.72 -0.59 5.78
CA ASN A 147 -1.74 0.19 7.01
C ASN A 147 -0.47 1.04 7.17
N TRP A 148 -0.66 2.26 7.65
CA TRP A 148 0.39 3.18 8.02
C TRP A 148 0.93 2.78 9.38
N ASP A 149 2.21 2.46 9.44
CA ASP A 149 2.95 2.38 10.69
C ASP A 149 4.31 3.06 10.54
N ASN A 150 4.86 3.55 11.64
CA ASN A 150 6.10 4.33 11.62
C ASN A 150 7.26 3.56 10.96
N SER A 151 7.30 2.22 11.10
CA SER A 151 8.34 1.42 10.47
C SER A 151 8.20 1.43 8.94
N ARG A 152 6.98 1.36 8.40
CA ARG A 152 6.71 1.37 6.96
C ARG A 152 6.85 2.75 6.35
N LEU A 153 6.44 3.80 7.06
CA LEU A 153 6.57 5.19 6.61
C LEU A 153 8.03 5.58 6.35
N SER A 154 8.99 4.98 7.07
CA SER A 154 10.43 5.18 6.81
C SER A 154 10.98 4.43 5.60
N GLN A 155 10.20 3.51 5.03
CA GLN A 155 10.65 2.55 4.01
C GLN A 155 10.00 2.78 2.64
N ALA A 156 8.80 3.35 2.61
CA ALA A 156 8.03 3.62 1.40
C ALA A 156 7.38 5.01 1.46
N HIS A 157 7.02 5.56 0.30
CA HIS A 157 6.34 6.85 0.21
C HIS A 157 4.83 6.63 0.15
N PHE A 158 4.14 6.84 1.26
CA PHE A 158 2.68 6.67 1.34
C PHE A 158 1.98 7.91 0.79
N GLN A 159 1.01 7.68 -0.10
CA GLN A 159 0.04 8.71 -0.47
C GLN A 159 -0.91 8.92 0.70
N CYS A 160 -1.73 9.98 0.63
CA CYS A 160 -2.80 10.18 1.60
C CYS A 160 -3.68 8.93 1.79
N ALA A 161 -4.06 8.69 3.04
CA ALA A 161 -4.83 7.52 3.44
C ALA A 161 -6.23 7.59 2.85
N TYR A 162 -6.63 6.56 2.14
CA TYR A 162 -7.97 6.49 1.54
C TYR A 162 -9.02 5.85 2.44
N GLY A 163 -8.62 5.47 3.66
CA GLY A 163 -9.49 4.94 4.69
C GLY A 163 -8.77 4.81 6.03
N THR A 164 -9.55 4.43 7.04
CA THR A 164 -9.04 4.08 8.36
C THR A 164 -9.66 2.76 8.81
N SER A 165 -9.02 2.08 9.74
CA SER A 165 -9.61 0.94 10.43
C SER A 165 -9.09 0.88 11.86
N PHE A 166 -9.38 -0.22 12.53
CA PHE A 166 -8.89 -0.57 13.84
C PHE A 166 -8.38 -2.01 13.81
N ASN A 167 -7.55 -2.37 14.77
CA ASN A 167 -7.25 -3.78 14.99
C ASN A 167 -8.49 -4.44 15.58
N GLY A 168 -8.78 -5.67 15.18
CA GLY A 168 -9.83 -6.47 15.78
C GLY A 168 -9.35 -7.88 16.07
N TYR A 169 -10.09 -8.56 16.93
CA TYR A 169 -9.96 -10.01 17.07
C TYR A 169 -11.32 -10.68 16.86
N LEU A 170 -11.28 -11.82 16.18
CA LEU A 170 -12.42 -12.72 16.01
C LEU A 170 -12.20 -13.92 16.91
N ARG A 171 -13.02 -14.02 17.96
CA ARG A 171 -13.09 -15.17 18.86
C ARG A 171 -13.85 -16.31 18.19
N SER A 172 -13.23 -17.48 18.09
CA SER A 172 -13.89 -18.72 17.62
C SER A 172 -14.71 -19.39 18.73
N ALA A 173 -15.31 -20.56 18.43
CA ALA A 173 -16.01 -21.36 19.43
C ALA A 173 -15.10 -22.27 20.27
N LEU A 174 -13.82 -22.41 19.90
CA LEU A 174 -12.86 -23.28 20.59
C LEU A 174 -12.81 -22.92 22.08
N ASP A 175 -13.17 -23.84 22.96
CA ASP A 175 -13.09 -23.68 24.41
C ASP A 175 -13.83 -22.44 24.96
N ALA A 176 -14.95 -22.03 24.36
CA ALA A 176 -15.71 -20.84 24.78
C ALA A 176 -16.24 -20.90 26.23
N ASP A 177 -16.48 -22.10 26.75
CA ASP A 177 -17.00 -22.29 28.11
C ASP A 177 -15.92 -22.15 29.18
N THR A 178 -14.67 -22.48 28.86
CA THR A 178 -13.54 -22.51 29.80
C THR A 178 -12.62 -21.30 29.65
N ILE A 179 -12.37 -20.85 28.41
CA ILE A 179 -11.52 -19.71 28.08
C ILE A 179 -12.41 -18.48 27.81
N LYS A 180 -12.54 -17.65 28.85
CA LYS A 180 -13.26 -16.37 28.79
C LYS A 180 -12.35 -15.31 28.18
N VAL A 181 -12.82 -14.68 27.11
CA VAL A 181 -12.14 -13.59 26.40
C VAL A 181 -13.09 -12.41 26.35
N THR A 182 -12.79 -11.38 27.14
CA THR A 182 -13.54 -10.12 27.19
C THR A 182 -12.77 -8.97 26.55
N SER A 183 -11.45 -9.12 26.45
CA SER A 183 -10.54 -8.19 25.79
C SER A 183 -9.42 -8.93 25.07
N VAL A 184 -8.71 -8.24 24.18
CA VAL A 184 -7.54 -8.80 23.47
C VAL A 184 -6.45 -9.28 24.44
N ASN A 185 -6.33 -8.66 25.62
CA ASN A 185 -5.32 -9.02 26.61
C ASN A 185 -5.60 -10.39 27.26
N ASP A 186 -6.85 -10.83 27.30
CA ASP A 186 -7.24 -12.14 27.84
C ASP A 186 -6.74 -13.29 26.95
N LEU A 187 -6.35 -12.98 25.71
CA LEU A 187 -5.69 -13.94 24.83
C LEU A 187 -4.28 -14.29 25.31
N ASN A 188 -3.65 -13.47 26.16
CA ASN A 188 -2.29 -13.69 26.65
C ASN A 188 -2.24 -14.68 27.82
N GLN A 189 -2.61 -15.93 27.57
CA GLN A 189 -2.59 -16.99 28.57
C GLN A 189 -2.19 -18.36 27.98
N PRO A 190 -1.64 -19.27 28.80
CA PRO A 190 -1.26 -20.61 28.35
C PRO A 190 -2.45 -21.36 27.73
N GLY A 191 -2.16 -22.14 26.67
CA GLY A 191 -3.18 -22.94 25.98
C GLY A 191 -4.01 -22.18 24.95
N VAL A 192 -3.97 -20.84 24.93
CA VAL A 192 -4.62 -20.04 23.90
C VAL A 192 -3.80 -20.02 22.62
N LYS A 193 -4.49 -20.14 21.48
CA LYS A 193 -3.92 -20.12 20.12
C LYS A 193 -4.45 -18.93 19.35
N VAL A 194 -3.56 -18.08 18.84
CA VAL A 194 -3.93 -16.85 18.13
C VAL A 194 -3.38 -16.87 16.71
N ALA A 195 -4.26 -16.84 15.72
CA ALA A 195 -3.88 -16.75 14.31
C ALA A 195 -3.55 -15.31 13.92
N VAL A 196 -2.42 -15.11 13.23
CA VAL A 196 -2.01 -13.80 12.68
C VAL A 196 -1.35 -13.95 11.31
N TYR A 197 -1.57 -12.96 10.43
CA TYR A 197 -0.93 -12.94 9.12
C TYR A 197 0.55 -12.52 9.28
N LYS A 198 1.47 -13.40 8.90
CA LYS A 198 2.92 -13.20 9.02
C LYS A 198 3.39 -11.86 8.41
N ALA A 199 4.32 -11.21 9.11
CA ALA A 199 4.95 -9.95 8.70
C ALA A 199 3.97 -8.78 8.49
N THR A 200 2.86 -8.80 9.23
CA THR A 200 1.93 -7.67 9.36
C THR A 200 2.09 -7.00 10.72
N THR A 201 1.45 -5.85 10.92
CA THR A 201 1.37 -5.21 12.24
C THR A 201 0.61 -6.06 13.25
N TYR A 202 -0.31 -6.93 12.81
CA TYR A 202 -1.00 -7.89 13.67
C TYR A 202 -0.05 -8.94 14.24
N ASP A 203 0.88 -9.45 13.42
CA ASP A 203 1.94 -10.38 13.84
C ASP A 203 2.89 -9.71 14.85
N GLN A 204 3.31 -8.47 14.56
CA GLN A 204 4.13 -7.69 15.48
C GLN A 204 3.42 -7.47 16.83
N TYR A 205 2.15 -7.07 16.80
CA TYR A 205 1.35 -6.88 18.01
C TYR A 205 1.23 -8.16 18.83
N ALA A 206 0.83 -9.28 18.21
CA ALA A 206 0.65 -10.54 18.90
C ALA A 206 1.95 -11.06 19.51
N THR A 207 3.05 -10.95 18.76
CA THR A 207 4.39 -11.32 19.25
C THR A 207 4.80 -10.50 20.47
N ALA A 208 4.51 -9.21 20.50
CA ALA A 208 4.90 -8.32 21.59
C ALA A 208 3.99 -8.42 22.83
N ASN A 209 2.70 -8.67 22.65
CA ASN A 209 1.70 -8.53 23.72
C ASN A 209 1.11 -9.85 24.21
N LEU A 210 1.20 -10.93 23.43
CA LEU A 210 0.55 -12.21 23.72
C LEU A 210 1.58 -13.32 23.96
N ALA A 211 2.65 -13.02 24.70
CA ALA A 211 3.80 -13.91 24.89
C ALA A 211 3.49 -15.27 25.54
N LYS A 212 2.34 -15.41 26.24
CA LYS A 212 1.90 -16.68 26.84
C LYS A 212 1.02 -17.51 25.91
N ALA A 213 0.54 -16.94 24.81
CA ALA A 213 -0.25 -17.63 23.81
C ALA A 213 0.64 -18.31 22.77
N GLU A 214 0.12 -19.35 22.12
CA GLU A 214 0.70 -19.91 20.92
C GLU A 214 0.30 -19.06 19.71
N ILE A 215 1.28 -18.43 19.06
CA ILE A 215 1.05 -17.59 17.87
C ILE A 215 1.14 -18.44 16.60
N VAL A 216 -0.02 -18.70 15.99
CA VAL A 216 -0.17 -19.45 14.75
C VAL A 216 -0.03 -18.50 13.57
N ARG A 217 1.12 -18.54 12.89
CA ARG A 217 1.40 -17.64 11.75
C ARG A 217 1.06 -18.32 10.44
N PHE A 218 0.21 -17.66 9.65
CA PHE A 218 -0.12 -18.08 8.28
C PHE A 218 0.46 -17.11 7.26
N SER A 219 0.63 -17.55 6.01
CA SER A 219 1.32 -16.75 4.97
C SER A 219 0.62 -16.73 3.62
N GLY A 220 -0.29 -17.66 3.33
CA GLY A 220 -1.09 -17.61 2.11
C GLY A 220 -2.20 -16.58 2.15
N GLY A 221 -2.37 -15.84 3.25
CA GLY A 221 -3.44 -14.85 3.39
C GLY A 221 -4.68 -15.42 4.07
N TYR A 222 -5.75 -14.63 4.10
CA TYR A 222 -6.87 -14.90 5.02
C TYR A 222 -7.67 -16.16 4.71
N TYR A 223 -7.58 -16.72 3.49
CA TYR A 223 -8.24 -17.99 3.17
C TYR A 223 -7.70 -19.16 4.01
N GLU A 224 -6.48 -19.06 4.55
CA GLU A 224 -5.92 -20.07 5.46
C GLU A 224 -6.52 -19.94 6.87
N ALA A 225 -6.84 -18.71 7.29
CA ALA A 225 -7.23 -18.41 8.65
C ALA A 225 -8.74 -18.60 8.90
N TRP A 226 -9.59 -18.33 7.92
CA TRP A 226 -11.04 -18.52 8.08
C TRP A 226 -11.42 -19.98 8.40
N PRO A 227 -10.87 -21.00 7.72
CA PRO A 227 -11.09 -22.39 8.10
C PRO A 227 -10.57 -22.72 9.51
N MET A 228 -9.48 -22.09 9.97
CA MET A 228 -8.99 -22.32 11.34
C MET A 228 -10.00 -21.84 12.40
N ILE A 229 -10.71 -20.75 12.12
CA ILE A 229 -11.79 -20.26 12.98
C ILE A 229 -12.99 -21.21 12.94
N LEU A 230 -13.47 -21.57 11.74
CA LEU A 230 -14.66 -22.42 11.57
C LEU A 230 -14.45 -23.84 12.14
N ASN A 231 -13.24 -24.37 12.01
CA ASN A 231 -12.88 -25.71 12.47
C ASN A 231 -12.39 -25.72 13.93
N ASN A 232 -12.53 -24.61 14.67
CA ASN A 232 -12.08 -24.49 16.06
C ASN A 232 -10.62 -24.92 16.26
N GLN A 233 -9.73 -24.56 15.34
CA GLN A 233 -8.30 -24.88 15.43
C GLN A 233 -7.51 -23.82 16.20
N VAL A 234 -8.02 -22.58 16.20
CA VAL A 234 -7.47 -21.45 16.95
C VAL A 234 -8.55 -20.81 17.81
N HIS A 235 -8.16 -20.18 18.91
CA HIS A 235 -9.09 -19.50 19.81
C HIS A 235 -9.51 -18.15 19.27
N ALA A 236 -8.57 -17.44 18.65
CA ALA A 236 -8.83 -16.15 18.04
C ALA A 236 -7.97 -15.93 16.80
N MET A 237 -8.42 -15.01 15.95
CA MET A 237 -7.63 -14.43 14.88
C MET A 237 -7.55 -12.91 15.09
N ILE A 238 -6.36 -12.33 14.94
CA ILE A 238 -6.17 -10.87 14.99
C ILE A 238 -5.89 -10.35 13.59
N THR A 239 -6.69 -9.38 13.14
CA THR A 239 -6.54 -8.72 11.85
C THR A 239 -7.32 -7.39 11.82
N ASP A 240 -7.53 -6.81 10.64
CA ASP A 240 -8.35 -5.64 10.42
C ASP A 240 -9.80 -5.86 10.88
N ALA A 241 -10.33 -4.93 11.68
CA ALA A 241 -11.70 -5.02 12.19
C ALA A 241 -12.75 -5.04 11.06
N ALA A 242 -12.52 -4.32 9.96
CA ALA A 242 -13.40 -4.31 8.78
C ALA A 242 -13.61 -5.72 8.23
N ASP A 243 -12.49 -6.44 8.07
CA ASP A 243 -12.47 -7.80 7.53
C ASP A 243 -13.22 -8.75 8.43
N LEU A 244 -12.99 -8.63 9.74
CA LEU A 244 -13.63 -9.48 10.72
C LEU A 244 -15.14 -9.27 10.77
N PHE A 245 -15.62 -8.02 10.77
CA PHE A 245 -17.05 -7.74 10.77
C PHE A 245 -17.72 -8.19 9.48
N SER A 246 -17.11 -7.89 8.32
CA SER A 246 -17.61 -8.32 7.02
C SER A 246 -17.69 -9.85 6.92
N TRP A 247 -16.61 -10.54 7.31
CA TRP A 247 -16.56 -12.00 7.30
C TRP A 247 -17.59 -12.62 8.26
N LEU A 248 -17.68 -12.12 9.50
CA LEU A 248 -18.64 -12.64 10.48
C LEU A 248 -20.08 -12.43 10.02
N ALA A 249 -20.40 -11.27 9.42
CA ALA A 249 -21.72 -11.01 8.86
C ALA A 249 -22.08 -12.04 7.77
N ALA A 250 -21.14 -12.36 6.87
CA ALA A 250 -21.34 -13.35 5.81
C ALA A 250 -21.37 -14.81 6.31
N ASN A 251 -20.74 -15.11 7.46
CA ASN A 251 -20.54 -16.48 7.96
C ASN A 251 -21.25 -16.76 9.30
N LYS A 252 -22.19 -15.90 9.72
CA LYS A 252 -22.81 -15.99 11.05
C LYS A 252 -23.49 -17.35 11.30
N ALA A 253 -24.05 -17.96 10.25
CA ALA A 253 -24.66 -19.29 10.33
C ALA A 253 -23.64 -20.40 10.65
N ASN A 254 -22.41 -20.28 10.14
CA ASN A 254 -21.34 -21.26 10.33
C ASN A 254 -20.48 -20.98 11.57
N CYS A 255 -20.57 -19.77 12.13
CA CYS A 255 -19.96 -19.43 13.42
C CYS A 255 -20.91 -18.63 14.31
N SER A 256 -21.93 -19.30 14.84
CA SER A 256 -22.98 -18.67 15.65
C SER A 256 -22.44 -18.06 16.95
N SER A 257 -21.48 -18.71 17.59
CA SER A 257 -20.81 -18.24 18.82
C SER A 257 -19.61 -17.34 18.56
N CYS A 258 -19.19 -17.14 17.30
CA CYS A 258 -18.11 -16.20 17.01
C CYS A 258 -18.51 -14.77 17.41
N LYS A 259 -17.52 -14.06 17.93
CA LYS A 259 -17.61 -12.64 18.30
C LYS A 259 -16.41 -11.88 17.74
N VAL A 260 -16.67 -10.70 17.19
CA VAL A 260 -15.64 -9.73 16.84
C VAL A 260 -15.63 -8.62 17.89
N ASP A 261 -14.44 -8.25 18.34
CA ASP A 261 -14.21 -7.05 19.14
C ASP A 261 -13.06 -6.24 18.52
N VAL A 262 -13.11 -4.93 18.76
CA VAL A 262 -12.13 -3.96 18.28
C VAL A 262 -11.21 -3.55 19.42
N PHE A 263 -9.93 -3.30 19.12
CA PHE A 263 -8.96 -2.83 20.11
C PHE A 263 -7.90 -1.91 19.50
N GLY A 264 -7.18 -1.21 20.39
CA GLY A 264 -6.14 -0.26 20.02
C GLY A 264 -6.69 1.02 19.42
N ASN A 265 -5.78 1.81 18.84
CA ASN A 265 -6.13 3.07 18.20
C ASN A 265 -6.54 2.86 16.75
N GLN A 266 -7.34 3.80 16.24
CA GLN A 266 -7.60 3.91 14.81
C GLN A 266 -6.27 4.05 14.06
N PHE A 267 -6.14 3.35 12.94
CA PHE A 267 -5.01 3.50 12.04
C PHE A 267 -5.47 3.85 10.64
N SER A 268 -4.63 4.55 9.91
CA SER A 268 -4.83 4.87 8.51
C SER A 268 -4.32 3.76 7.60
N PHE A 269 -4.94 3.59 6.45
CA PHE A 269 -4.42 2.74 5.38
C PHE A 269 -4.54 3.44 4.03
N GLY A 270 -3.69 3.06 3.09
CA GLY A 270 -3.70 3.67 1.76
C GLY A 270 -2.74 3.02 0.79
N SER A 271 -2.51 3.72 -0.31
CA SER A 271 -1.52 3.35 -1.31
C SER A 271 -0.13 3.85 -0.96
N PHE A 272 0.89 3.25 -1.58
CA PHE A 272 2.24 3.77 -1.51
C PHE A 272 3.01 3.56 -2.82
N THR A 273 4.07 4.36 -2.98
CA THR A 273 5.06 4.27 -4.04
C THR A 273 6.44 4.01 -3.43
N THR A 274 7.46 3.83 -4.28
CA THR A 274 8.84 3.74 -3.79
C THR A 274 9.28 5.03 -3.09
N SER A 275 10.11 4.88 -2.05
CA SER A 275 10.81 5.99 -1.39
C SER A 275 12.12 6.37 -2.11
N LYS A 276 12.56 5.54 -3.07
CA LYS A 276 13.76 5.77 -3.87
C LYS A 276 13.44 6.74 -5.01
N ILE A 277 13.21 8.02 -4.69
CA ILE A 277 12.77 9.02 -5.65
C ILE A 277 13.96 9.67 -6.35
N VAL A 278 13.95 9.71 -7.68
CA VAL A 278 14.94 10.48 -8.44
C VAL A 278 14.54 11.94 -8.41
N LYS A 279 15.32 12.75 -7.69
CA LYS A 279 15.29 14.20 -7.90
C LYS A 279 15.82 14.42 -9.31
N SER A 280 15.00 15.00 -10.20
CA SER A 280 15.53 15.45 -11.47
C SER A 280 16.70 16.37 -11.15
N LEU A 281 17.92 15.99 -11.54
CA LEU A 281 18.98 16.97 -11.67
C LEU A 281 18.44 17.96 -12.69
N GLY A 282 17.92 19.08 -12.21
CA GLY A 282 17.83 20.26 -13.02
C GLY A 282 19.26 20.56 -13.42
N SER A 283 19.71 19.96 -14.53
CA SER A 283 20.88 20.41 -15.24
C SER A 283 20.52 21.76 -15.85
N SER A 284 20.31 22.76 -15.00
CA SER A 284 20.75 24.10 -15.32
C SER A 284 22.28 24.04 -15.31
N VAL A 285 22.84 23.41 -16.35
CA VAL A 285 24.13 23.86 -16.85
C VAL A 285 23.81 25.27 -17.34
N VAL A 286 23.93 26.24 -16.44
CA VAL A 286 24.09 27.63 -16.84
C VAL A 286 25.44 27.64 -17.53
N ILE A 287 25.44 27.33 -18.84
CA ILE A 287 26.58 27.59 -19.68
C ILE A 287 26.71 29.11 -19.61
N ASN A 288 27.63 29.57 -18.78
CA ASN A 288 27.93 30.97 -18.63
C ASN A 288 28.55 31.43 -19.95
N PHE A 289 27.71 31.86 -20.89
CA PHE A 289 28.12 32.28 -22.24
C PHE A 289 29.24 33.32 -22.18
N THR A 290 29.34 34.08 -21.09
CA THR A 290 30.42 35.04 -20.83
C THR A 290 31.80 34.37 -20.79
N TYR A 291 31.93 33.16 -20.26
CA TYR A 291 33.21 32.43 -20.24
C TYR A 291 33.61 31.88 -21.61
N ILE A 292 32.64 31.40 -22.40
CA ILE A 292 32.89 30.96 -23.77
C ILE A 292 33.27 32.16 -24.65
N PHE A 293 32.60 33.30 -24.48
CA PHE A 293 32.92 34.52 -25.22
C PHE A 293 34.30 35.08 -24.87
N LEU A 294 34.69 35.05 -23.59
CA LEU A 294 36.04 35.44 -23.15
C LEU A 294 37.14 34.51 -23.70
N LEU A 295 36.89 33.20 -23.73
CA LEU A 295 37.81 32.22 -24.32
C LEU A 295 37.95 32.44 -25.84
N MET A 296 36.86 32.70 -26.55
CA MET A 296 36.91 33.00 -27.99
C MET A 296 37.64 34.31 -28.28
N MET A 297 37.41 35.37 -27.49
CA MET A 297 38.12 36.65 -27.63
C MET A 297 39.62 36.49 -27.34
N SER A 298 40.00 35.66 -26.35
CA SER A 298 41.40 35.37 -26.07
C SER A 298 42.07 34.62 -27.23
N ALA A 299 41.39 33.65 -27.84
CA ALA A 299 41.93 32.92 -29.00
C ALA A 299 42.13 33.82 -30.22
N ILE A 300 41.23 34.79 -30.45
CA ILE A 300 41.37 35.76 -31.56
C ILE A 300 42.55 36.72 -31.30
N MET A 301 42.78 37.14 -30.05
CA MET A 301 43.93 38.00 -29.71
C MET A 301 45.29 37.30 -29.82
N PHE A 302 45.35 35.96 -29.82
CA PHE A 302 46.58 35.21 -30.07
C PHE A 302 46.79 34.82 -31.55
N MET A 303 45.82 35.13 -32.43
CA MET A 303 45.89 34.81 -33.87
C MET A 303 46.03 36.05 -34.77
N CYS A 304 46.26 37.23 -34.20
CA CYS A 304 46.63 38.47 -34.89
C CYS A 304 47.98 38.96 -34.37
#